data_AF-A0A8H8QY96-F1
#
_entry.id   AF-A0A8H8QY96-F1
#
_cell.length_a   1.000
_cell.length_b   1.000
_cell.length_c   1.000
_cell.angle_alpha   90.00
_cell.angle_beta   90.00
_cell.angle_gamma   90.00
#
_symmetry.space_group_name_H-M   'P 1'
#
loop_
_entity.id
_entity.type
_entity.pdbx_description
1 polymer ?
#
loop_
_entity_poly.entity_id
_entity_poly.type
_entity_poly.pdbx_seq_one_letter_code
_entity_poly.pdbx_strand_id
1 'polypeptide(L)'
;MRQPTITQLIMAFTLATTASAFFRLPCKSPLVVERADPVISPGKISGHVHSIMGGNGFGFEMDYASTQLSTCSSCTVTQDMSNYWVPTLYYKAENGSFISVGQNGGATIYYLQRSDPTDANYPHIEAFPEGFRMVAGDPMLRSYSDTNEQNAITFACLGTNTPETNGFPNIKCPDGLRVQVFFPSCWNGVDLDSANHKSHMAYPSGSDHGSCPGNFTRLVSIFYEVIWNTPDFDGLWYGDSQPFLLSSGDQTGYGYHGDFVNGWNVSTLQAAVDNCTNLSGVIEECPYFDFITDTAAQACVIPPSINEQVFGVMPNLPGCNVVQNGPAISEAQSKCEAPTQIGPFQLPYVDLTSSKGFAYVGCGSDPGGQPRTLLGVQANNATGMTVEYCVDYCVSRGFSVAGLEFSSQCFCDNSIPADRAPIPSLEPMCSAVGNCAMPCSGDSKEVCGGASLISLYQKCKGNGSPCENIHLPIINGSMSTGSTSKSPVHLQGLSSSAEPSSSALTSATSSSSVLPTEESTPATSSPFSTTSAETTPLVATSTLLTTTSISSAGYDVDTNGQSPSSTYHNHHHTHSHRARVGIQGYPTAVTA
;
A
#
# COMPACT_ATOMS: atom_id res chain seq x y z
N MET A 1 1.34 -51.98 63.17
CA MET A 1 1.18 -52.72 61.88
C MET A 1 1.09 -51.69 60.76
N ARG A 2 1.51 -52.03 59.53
CA ARG A 2 1.62 -51.08 58.39
C ARG A 2 0.38 -51.12 57.48
N GLN A 3 0.30 -50.11 56.60
CA GLN A 3 -0.52 -49.95 55.38
C GLN A 3 -1.92 -49.33 55.51
N PRO A 4 -2.43 -48.66 54.45
CA PRO A 4 -1.75 -48.13 53.26
C PRO A 4 -1.91 -46.60 53.07
N THR A 5 -0.95 -46.00 52.35
CA THR A 5 -1.06 -44.62 51.83
C THR A 5 -1.88 -44.62 50.53
N ILE A 6 -2.87 -43.73 50.43
CA ILE A 6 -3.59 -43.47 49.18
C ILE A 6 -2.73 -42.58 48.29
N THR A 7 -2.32 -43.09 47.13
CA THR A 7 -1.64 -42.31 46.11
C THR A 7 -2.64 -41.37 45.43
N GLN A 8 -2.55 -40.06 45.67
CA GLN A 8 -3.30 -39.09 44.88
C GLN A 8 -2.71 -39.04 43.46
N LEU A 9 -3.55 -39.34 42.47
CA LEU A 9 -3.22 -39.16 41.07
C LEU A 9 -3.28 -37.66 40.74
N ILE A 10 -2.13 -37.02 40.53
CA ILE A 10 -2.08 -35.64 40.02
C ILE A 10 -2.49 -35.69 38.55
N MET A 11 -3.74 -35.36 38.27
CA MET A 11 -4.22 -35.16 36.90
C MET A 11 -3.72 -33.79 36.42
N ALA A 12 -2.53 -33.78 35.83
CA ALA A 12 -1.97 -32.60 35.21
C ALA A 12 -2.79 -32.25 33.96
N PHE A 13 -3.71 -31.28 34.10
CA PHE A 13 -4.31 -30.61 32.96
C PHE A 13 -3.21 -29.81 32.26
N THR A 14 -2.64 -30.40 31.22
CA THR A 14 -1.90 -29.65 30.21
C THR A 14 -2.91 -28.76 29.52
N LEU A 15 -2.94 -27.46 29.85
CA LEU A 15 -3.51 -26.48 28.93
C LEU A 15 -2.69 -26.57 27.65
N ALA A 16 -3.28 -27.16 26.61
CA ALA A 16 -2.76 -27.07 25.27
C ALA A 16 -2.88 -25.60 24.87
N THR A 17 -1.79 -24.84 25.01
CA THR A 17 -1.66 -23.55 24.37
C THR A 17 -1.78 -23.80 22.87
N THR A 18 -2.91 -23.42 22.28
CA THR A 18 -3.14 -23.44 20.84
C THR A 18 -2.15 -22.48 20.19
N ALA A 19 -0.98 -23.02 19.83
CA ALA A 19 0.09 -22.25 19.26
C ALA A 19 -0.28 -21.90 17.82
N SER A 20 -0.91 -20.74 17.63
CA SER A 20 -1.25 -20.22 16.31
C SER A 20 0.03 -20.03 15.51
N ALA A 21 0.23 -20.90 14.53
CA ALA A 21 1.26 -20.70 13.53
C ALA A 21 0.85 -19.63 12.52
N PHE A 22 1.82 -19.13 11.78
CA PHE A 22 1.63 -18.04 10.83
C PHE A 22 2.83 -17.91 9.89
N PHE A 23 2.63 -17.19 8.80
CA PHE A 23 3.72 -16.68 7.97
C PHE A 23 3.52 -15.19 7.68
N ARG A 24 4.65 -14.50 7.49
CA ARG A 24 4.70 -13.05 7.20
C ARG A 24 5.13 -12.86 5.77
N LEU A 25 4.24 -12.34 4.94
CA LEU A 25 4.52 -11.93 3.57
C LEU A 25 4.98 -10.46 3.59
N PRO A 26 6.26 -10.16 3.34
CA PRO A 26 6.72 -8.78 3.26
C PRO A 26 6.45 -8.20 1.87
N CYS A 27 5.69 -7.11 1.81
CA CYS A 27 5.55 -6.26 0.64
C CYS A 27 6.49 -5.05 0.77
N LYS A 28 7.45 -4.93 -0.15
CA LYS A 28 8.66 -4.11 0.03
C LYS A 28 8.47 -2.63 -0.34
N SER A 29 7.41 -2.31 -1.07
CA SER A 29 6.95 -0.95 -1.36
C SER A 29 5.47 -0.98 -1.75
N PRO A 30 4.79 0.19 -1.74
CA PRO A 30 3.60 0.38 -2.54
C PRO A 30 3.92 0.09 -4.03
N LEU A 31 3.02 -0.61 -4.67
CA LEU A 31 2.90 -0.78 -6.12
C LEU A 31 2.51 0.55 -6.77
N VAL A 32 1.57 1.27 -6.16
CA VAL A 32 1.13 2.63 -6.53
C VAL A 32 0.52 3.32 -5.30
N VAL A 33 0.51 4.64 -5.31
CA VAL A 33 -0.23 5.47 -4.34
C VAL A 33 -1.07 6.45 -5.15
N GLU A 34 -2.38 6.27 -5.16
CA GLU A 34 -3.32 7.17 -5.85
C GLU A 34 -4.74 7.01 -5.28
N ARG A 35 -5.71 7.75 -5.81
CA ARG A 35 -7.13 7.56 -5.46
C ARG A 35 -7.74 6.40 -6.26
N ALA A 36 -7.27 5.18 -6.01
CA ALA A 36 -7.78 3.96 -6.62
C ALA A 36 -8.33 3.00 -5.56
N ASP A 37 -9.58 2.61 -5.74
CA ASP A 37 -10.28 1.64 -4.89
C ASP A 37 -11.30 0.87 -5.74
N PRO A 38 -10.88 -0.23 -6.38
CA PRO A 38 -11.76 -1.01 -7.26
C PRO A 38 -12.79 -1.87 -6.52
N VAL A 39 -12.73 -1.92 -5.18
CA VAL A 39 -13.73 -2.62 -4.36
C VAL A 39 -14.90 -1.67 -4.09
N ILE A 40 -14.63 -0.50 -3.49
CA ILE A 40 -15.67 0.49 -3.15
C ILE A 40 -16.10 1.32 -4.37
N SER A 41 -15.18 1.61 -5.30
CA SER A 41 -15.38 2.52 -6.43
C SER A 41 -14.99 1.92 -7.80
N PRO A 42 -15.54 0.74 -8.19
CA PRO A 42 -15.21 0.11 -9.47
C PRO A 42 -15.48 1.05 -10.66
N GLY A 43 -14.47 1.15 -11.54
CA GLY A 43 -14.43 2.01 -12.73
C GLY A 43 -14.32 3.51 -12.43
N LYS A 44 -14.05 3.90 -11.17
CA LYS A 44 -14.13 5.30 -10.71
C LYS A 44 -12.97 5.65 -9.78
N ILE A 45 -12.71 6.94 -9.67
CA ILE A 45 -11.71 7.46 -8.74
C ILE A 45 -12.24 7.33 -7.31
N SER A 46 -11.41 6.81 -6.40
CA SER A 46 -11.70 6.69 -4.97
C SER A 46 -11.97 8.05 -4.31
N GLY A 47 -12.70 8.02 -3.19
CA GLY A 47 -12.95 9.20 -2.37
C GLY A 47 -11.68 9.76 -1.70
N HIS A 48 -10.66 8.93 -1.48
CA HIS A 48 -9.40 9.34 -0.85
C HIS A 48 -8.21 8.51 -1.38
N VAL A 49 -7.00 8.84 -0.95
CA VAL A 49 -5.75 8.21 -1.43
C VAL A 49 -5.47 6.93 -0.66
N HIS A 50 -5.12 5.89 -1.40
CA HIS A 50 -4.71 4.61 -0.84
C HIS A 50 -3.24 4.32 -1.20
N SER A 51 -2.52 3.70 -0.27
CA SER A 51 -1.23 3.04 -0.55
C SER A 51 -1.52 1.58 -0.89
N ILE A 52 -1.24 1.19 -2.12
CA ILE A 52 -1.59 -0.14 -2.66
C ILE A 52 -0.34 -0.99 -2.81
N MET A 53 -0.41 -2.26 -2.37
CA MET A 53 0.64 -3.27 -2.50
C MET A 53 0.10 -4.49 -3.30
N GLY A 54 1.02 -5.34 -3.77
CA GLY A 54 0.67 -6.63 -4.39
C GLY A 54 0.93 -6.70 -5.89
N GLY A 55 0.14 -7.50 -6.61
CA GLY A 55 0.30 -7.78 -8.04
C GLY A 55 0.06 -6.56 -8.96
N ASN A 56 0.86 -6.42 -10.02
CA ASN A 56 0.71 -5.33 -11.02
C ASN A 56 -0.48 -5.48 -11.98
N GLY A 57 -1.31 -6.52 -11.82
CA GLY A 57 -2.65 -6.61 -12.41
C GLY A 57 -3.69 -5.68 -11.79
N PHE A 58 -3.30 -4.89 -10.77
CA PHE A 58 -4.13 -3.87 -10.16
C PHE A 58 -4.65 -2.83 -11.17
N GLY A 59 -5.89 -2.41 -11.01
CA GLY A 59 -6.56 -1.41 -11.84
C GLY A 59 -7.94 -1.08 -11.32
N PHE A 60 -8.58 -0.06 -11.90
CA PHE A 60 -9.84 0.51 -11.40
C PHE A 60 -11.06 -0.43 -11.51
N GLU A 61 -10.96 -1.53 -12.27
CA GLU A 61 -12.02 -2.54 -12.44
C GLU A 61 -11.52 -3.97 -12.10
N MET A 62 -10.59 -4.11 -11.15
CA MET A 62 -9.91 -5.39 -10.90
C MET A 62 -10.84 -6.53 -10.40
N ASP A 63 -10.45 -7.75 -10.78
CA ASP A 63 -11.01 -9.01 -10.31
C ASP A 63 -9.92 -10.09 -10.21
N TYR A 64 -10.29 -11.33 -9.90
CA TYR A 64 -9.33 -12.44 -9.82
C TYR A 64 -8.66 -12.74 -11.17
N ALA A 65 -9.35 -12.53 -12.30
CA ALA A 65 -8.74 -12.74 -13.60
C ALA A 65 -7.64 -11.70 -13.85
N SER A 66 -7.85 -10.43 -13.47
CA SER A 66 -6.82 -9.40 -13.57
C SER A 66 -5.65 -9.64 -12.62
N THR A 67 -5.85 -10.16 -11.40
CA THR A 67 -4.72 -10.54 -10.52
C THR A 67 -3.87 -11.63 -11.17
N GLN A 68 -4.47 -12.64 -11.80
CA GLN A 68 -3.74 -13.72 -12.49
C GLN A 68 -3.01 -13.28 -13.78
N LEU A 69 -3.24 -12.06 -14.29
CA LEU A 69 -2.42 -11.49 -15.36
C LEU A 69 -1.09 -10.93 -14.84
N SER A 70 -0.97 -10.68 -13.54
CA SER A 70 0.19 -10.00 -12.92
C SER A 70 1.52 -10.63 -13.34
N THR A 71 2.39 -9.79 -13.88
CA THR A 71 3.76 -10.15 -14.27
C THR A 71 4.79 -9.79 -13.19
N CYS A 72 4.43 -8.98 -12.19
CA CYS A 72 5.22 -8.74 -10.98
C CYS A 72 4.32 -8.56 -9.75
N SER A 73 4.90 -8.69 -8.55
CA SER A 73 4.25 -8.36 -7.28
C SER A 73 5.18 -7.52 -6.42
N SER A 74 4.64 -6.55 -5.68
CA SER A 74 5.42 -5.81 -4.67
C SER A 74 5.66 -6.61 -3.37
N CYS A 75 5.13 -7.84 -3.31
CA CYS A 75 5.28 -8.82 -2.24
C CYS A 75 6.16 -10.00 -2.68
N THR A 76 6.89 -10.64 -1.75
CA THR A 76 8.00 -11.55 -2.13
C THR A 76 7.61 -12.95 -2.59
N VAL A 77 6.36 -13.40 -2.41
CA VAL A 77 5.92 -14.75 -2.83
C VAL A 77 5.31 -14.70 -4.22
N THR A 78 5.87 -15.49 -5.14
CA THR A 78 5.46 -15.53 -6.55
C THR A 78 4.06 -16.09 -6.79
N GLN A 79 3.58 -16.94 -5.88
CA GLN A 79 2.22 -17.50 -5.91
C GLN A 79 1.15 -16.55 -5.36
N ASP A 80 1.53 -15.34 -4.90
CA ASP A 80 0.61 -14.31 -4.43
C ASP A 80 0.56 -13.09 -5.37
N MET A 81 -0.54 -13.01 -6.12
CA MET A 81 -0.89 -11.84 -6.93
C MET A 81 -2.05 -11.05 -6.32
N SER A 82 -2.39 -11.27 -5.05
CA SER A 82 -3.38 -10.47 -4.33
C SER A 82 -3.02 -8.99 -4.33
N ASN A 83 -4.00 -8.14 -4.07
CA ASN A 83 -3.77 -6.73 -3.77
C ASN A 83 -4.30 -6.37 -2.38
N TYR A 84 -3.52 -5.53 -1.71
CA TYR A 84 -3.71 -5.11 -0.33
C TYR A 84 -3.60 -3.58 -0.30
N TRP A 85 -4.55 -2.86 0.29
CA TRP A 85 -4.41 -1.41 0.42
C TRP A 85 -4.98 -0.84 1.72
N VAL A 86 -4.50 0.35 2.05
CA VAL A 86 -4.79 1.12 3.27
C VAL A 86 -4.82 2.62 2.95
N PRO A 87 -5.51 3.48 3.72
CA PRO A 87 -5.48 4.92 3.49
C PRO A 87 -4.09 5.49 3.77
N THR A 88 -3.59 6.33 2.86
CA THR A 88 -2.27 6.96 2.97
C THR A 88 -2.22 7.97 4.12
N LEU A 89 -1.12 7.99 4.88
CA LEU A 89 -0.91 8.94 5.98
C LEU A 89 -0.31 10.26 5.48
N TYR A 90 -0.85 11.36 5.99
CA TYR A 90 -0.37 12.72 5.78
C TYR A 90 0.02 13.36 7.12
N TYR A 91 0.93 14.34 7.04
CA TYR A 91 1.22 15.32 8.08
C TYR A 91 0.55 16.64 7.68
N LYS A 92 -0.15 17.28 8.60
CA LYS A 92 -0.72 18.62 8.45
C LYS A 92 0.21 19.61 9.14
N ALA A 93 0.77 20.56 8.40
CA ALA A 93 1.64 21.62 8.91
C ALA A 93 0.86 22.75 9.60
N GLU A 94 1.55 23.52 10.46
CA GLU A 94 0.99 24.68 11.18
C GLU A 94 0.41 25.75 10.23
N ASN A 95 1.04 25.92 9.05
CA ASN A 95 0.56 26.84 8.00
C ASN A 95 -0.68 26.33 7.22
N GLY A 96 -1.20 25.14 7.55
CA GLY A 96 -2.34 24.50 6.90
C GLY A 96 -2.02 23.62 5.69
N SER A 97 -0.77 23.56 5.20
CA SER A 97 -0.38 22.66 4.12
C SER A 97 -0.25 21.20 4.59
N PHE A 98 -0.29 20.26 3.66
CA PHE A 98 -0.16 18.83 3.90
C PHE A 98 1.12 18.28 3.29
N ILE A 99 1.70 17.25 3.90
CA ILE A 99 2.89 16.55 3.42
C ILE A 99 2.63 15.05 3.52
N SER A 100 2.88 14.29 2.45
CA SER A 100 2.82 12.82 2.48
C SER A 100 3.83 12.26 3.48
N VAL A 101 3.40 11.39 4.40
CA VAL A 101 4.33 10.68 5.30
C VAL A 101 4.89 9.47 4.56
N GLY A 102 6.21 9.27 4.59
CA GLY A 102 6.85 8.11 3.98
C GLY A 102 6.41 6.80 4.64
N GLN A 103 6.23 5.74 3.84
CA GLN A 103 5.97 4.39 4.32
C GLN A 103 7.31 3.64 4.42
N ASN A 104 7.56 2.96 5.54
CA ASN A 104 8.79 2.18 5.71
C ASN A 104 8.63 0.81 5.04
N GLY A 105 9.01 0.75 3.76
CA GLY A 105 8.68 -0.35 2.87
C GLY A 105 7.25 -0.22 2.35
N GLY A 106 6.54 -1.33 2.19
CA GLY A 106 5.09 -1.36 1.97
C GLY A 106 4.38 -1.78 3.25
N ALA A 107 3.96 -3.04 3.30
CA ALA A 107 3.30 -3.64 4.46
C ALA A 107 3.89 -5.03 4.73
N THR A 108 3.78 -5.50 5.97
CA THR A 108 3.88 -6.95 6.24
C THR A 108 2.48 -7.51 6.37
N ILE A 109 2.13 -8.44 5.49
CA ILE A 109 0.84 -9.12 5.48
C ILE A 109 1.01 -10.44 6.24
N TYR A 110 0.29 -10.60 7.34
CA TYR A 110 0.34 -11.80 8.16
C TYR A 110 -0.83 -12.71 7.79
N TYR A 111 -0.52 -13.97 7.52
CA TYR A 111 -1.50 -15.05 7.38
C TYR A 111 -1.42 -15.92 8.63
N LEU A 112 -2.44 -15.83 9.48
CA LEU A 112 -2.45 -16.40 10.83
C LEU A 112 -3.41 -17.60 10.90
N GLN A 113 -2.86 -18.77 11.23
CA GLN A 113 -3.61 -20.03 11.35
C GLN A 113 -4.30 -20.10 12.74
N ARG A 114 -5.27 -19.20 12.96
CA ARG A 114 -6.05 -19.10 14.20
C ARG A 114 -7.34 -19.90 14.08
N SER A 115 -7.40 -21.06 14.71
CA SER A 115 -8.62 -21.86 14.88
C SER A 115 -9.09 -21.86 16.33
N ASP A 116 -10.40 -22.02 16.55
CA ASP A 116 -10.99 -22.17 17.88
C ASP A 116 -11.69 -23.54 18.03
N PRO A 117 -11.46 -24.30 19.12
CA PRO A 117 -12.10 -25.60 19.36
C PRO A 117 -13.64 -25.62 19.37
N THR A 118 -14.29 -24.46 19.38
CA THR A 118 -15.75 -24.31 19.31
C THR A 118 -16.26 -23.98 17.90
N ASP A 119 -15.37 -23.74 16.93
CA ASP A 119 -15.75 -23.57 15.52
C ASP A 119 -16.32 -24.88 14.95
N ALA A 120 -17.35 -24.77 14.10
CA ALA A 120 -18.09 -25.94 13.57
C ALA A 120 -17.21 -26.94 12.80
N ASN A 121 -16.12 -26.47 12.18
CA ASN A 121 -15.21 -27.27 11.35
C ASN A 121 -13.83 -27.50 12.01
N TYR A 122 -13.66 -27.24 13.32
CA TYR A 122 -12.35 -27.33 13.99
C TYR A 122 -11.64 -28.69 13.76
N PRO A 123 -10.31 -28.71 13.51
CA PRO A 123 -9.37 -27.58 13.50
C PRO A 123 -9.20 -26.91 12.13
N HIS A 124 -10.07 -27.21 11.17
CA HIS A 124 -9.90 -26.80 9.77
C HIS A 124 -9.94 -25.28 9.59
N ILE A 125 -9.07 -24.80 8.69
CA ILE A 125 -8.95 -23.40 8.28
C ILE A 125 -8.89 -23.41 6.75
N GLU A 126 -9.83 -22.69 6.12
CA GLU A 126 -9.84 -22.58 4.65
C GLU A 126 -8.93 -21.43 4.18
N ALA A 127 -8.31 -21.62 3.02
CA ALA A 127 -7.73 -20.55 2.23
C ALA A 127 -8.81 -19.64 1.63
N PHE A 128 -8.44 -18.44 1.20
CA PHE A 128 -9.35 -17.56 0.46
C PHE A 128 -9.68 -18.17 -0.92
N PRO A 129 -10.97 -18.33 -1.28
CA PRO A 129 -11.36 -18.85 -2.59
C PRO A 129 -11.09 -17.84 -3.73
N GLU A 130 -11.08 -18.32 -4.97
CA GLU A 130 -10.94 -17.47 -6.17
C GLU A 130 -12.06 -16.42 -6.21
N GLY A 131 -11.74 -15.17 -6.56
CA GLY A 131 -12.71 -14.07 -6.62
C GLY A 131 -13.07 -13.43 -5.28
N PHE A 132 -12.58 -13.96 -4.15
CA PHE A 132 -12.85 -13.44 -2.82
C PHE A 132 -12.29 -12.02 -2.61
N ARG A 133 -13.10 -11.11 -2.03
CA ARG A 133 -12.68 -9.75 -1.64
C ARG A 133 -13.43 -9.25 -0.41
N MET A 134 -12.79 -8.41 0.42
CA MET A 134 -13.42 -7.85 1.62
C MET A 134 -12.76 -6.56 2.09
N VAL A 135 -13.46 -5.81 2.95
CA VAL A 135 -12.99 -4.56 3.56
C VAL A 135 -13.16 -4.60 5.08
N ALA A 136 -12.14 -4.17 5.83
CA ALA A 136 -12.12 -4.09 7.29
C ALA A 136 -11.98 -2.64 7.76
N GLY A 137 -12.78 -2.20 8.74
CA GLY A 137 -12.83 -0.79 9.18
C GLY A 137 -13.78 0.07 8.34
N ASP A 138 -14.05 1.30 8.80
CA ASP A 138 -14.99 2.23 8.14
C ASP A 138 -14.36 3.63 8.00
N PRO A 139 -14.04 4.09 6.77
CA PRO A 139 -13.38 5.38 6.53
C PRO A 139 -14.21 6.61 6.95
N MET A 140 -15.50 6.42 7.27
CA MET A 140 -16.41 7.49 7.70
C MET A 140 -16.34 7.79 9.19
N LEU A 141 -15.77 6.89 10.01
CA LEU A 141 -15.76 7.04 11.47
C LEU A 141 -14.77 8.12 11.95
N ARG A 142 -15.17 8.87 12.98
CA ARG A 142 -14.35 9.87 13.67
C ARG A 142 -14.47 9.76 15.20
N SER A 143 -14.94 8.62 15.70
CA SER A 143 -15.09 8.31 17.12
C SER A 143 -15.06 6.80 17.37
N TYR A 144 -14.61 6.40 18.55
CA TYR A 144 -14.60 5.01 19.00
C TYR A 144 -15.94 4.57 19.58
N SER A 145 -16.32 3.31 19.34
CA SER A 145 -17.58 2.69 19.74
C SER A 145 -17.44 1.26 20.29
N ASP A 146 -16.21 0.79 20.53
CA ASP A 146 -15.88 -0.51 21.15
C ASP A 146 -16.54 -1.73 20.45
N THR A 147 -16.52 -1.71 19.12
CA THR A 147 -17.00 -2.81 18.27
C THR A 147 -15.84 -3.72 17.87
N ASN A 148 -16.09 -5.01 17.62
CA ASN A 148 -15.03 -5.93 17.19
C ASN A 148 -14.25 -5.43 15.96
N GLU A 149 -14.89 -4.69 15.06
CA GLU A 149 -14.24 -4.08 13.89
C GLU A 149 -13.28 -2.94 14.26
N GLN A 150 -13.63 -2.07 15.21
CA GLN A 150 -12.71 -1.03 15.70
C GLN A 150 -11.64 -1.59 16.65
N ASN A 151 -11.96 -2.66 17.38
CA ASN A 151 -11.05 -3.32 18.30
C ASN A 151 -9.98 -4.13 17.54
N ALA A 152 -10.30 -4.56 16.32
CA ALA A 152 -9.39 -5.15 15.34
C ALA A 152 -8.42 -4.13 14.68
N ILE A 153 -8.53 -2.83 14.99
CA ILE A 153 -7.68 -1.78 14.45
C ILE A 153 -6.92 -1.09 15.58
N THR A 154 -5.58 -1.10 15.49
CA THR A 154 -4.70 -0.51 16.51
C THR A 154 -3.54 0.30 15.92
N PHE A 155 -3.00 1.16 16.76
CA PHE A 155 -1.88 2.05 16.49
C PHE A 155 -0.84 1.84 17.58
N ALA A 156 0.37 1.41 17.20
CA ALA A 156 1.50 1.20 18.08
C ALA A 156 2.59 2.25 17.82
N CYS A 157 3.02 2.92 18.88
CA CYS A 157 4.04 3.97 18.80
C CYS A 157 5.43 3.36 19.04
N LEU A 158 6.12 3.02 17.95
CA LEU A 158 7.40 2.29 18.01
C LEU A 158 8.51 3.17 18.62
N GLY A 159 9.46 2.53 19.31
CA GLY A 159 10.48 3.21 20.11
C GLY A 159 9.99 3.68 21.49
N THR A 160 8.79 3.28 21.90
CA THR A 160 8.20 3.62 23.21
C THR A 160 7.69 2.37 23.95
N ASN A 161 7.42 2.51 25.26
CA ASN A 161 6.78 1.48 26.07
C ASN A 161 5.28 1.76 26.30
N THR A 162 4.63 2.51 25.40
CA THR A 162 3.22 2.84 25.53
C THR A 162 2.33 1.73 24.95
N PRO A 163 1.17 1.42 25.56
CA PRO A 163 0.21 0.48 24.99
C PRO A 163 -0.28 0.92 23.60
N GLU A 164 -0.72 -0.05 22.80
CA GLU A 164 -1.43 0.25 21.55
C GLU A 164 -2.75 0.98 21.81
N THR A 165 -3.20 1.77 20.84
CA THR A 165 -4.42 2.60 20.92
C THR A 165 -5.29 2.38 19.68
N ASN A 166 -6.62 2.54 19.76
CA ASN A 166 -7.53 2.34 18.61
C ASN A 166 -7.68 3.58 17.70
N GLY A 167 -6.94 4.65 17.98
CA GLY A 167 -6.86 5.87 17.18
C GLY A 167 -5.44 6.43 17.27
N PHE A 168 -5.15 7.59 16.68
CA PHE A 168 -3.79 8.12 16.66
C PHE A 168 -3.24 8.38 18.08
N PRO A 169 -2.07 7.83 18.44
CA PRO A 169 -1.47 8.06 19.74
C PRO A 169 -0.95 9.51 19.82
N ASN A 170 -1.31 10.24 20.87
CA ASN A 170 -0.89 11.64 21.05
C ASN A 170 0.54 11.77 21.62
N ILE A 171 1.48 11.07 21.00
CA ILE A 171 2.90 10.98 21.41
C ILE A 171 3.79 10.79 20.18
N LYS A 172 5.02 11.28 20.27
CA LYS A 172 6.05 11.08 19.26
C LYS A 172 6.54 9.63 19.27
N CYS A 173 6.69 9.03 18.09
CA CYS A 173 7.09 7.64 17.90
C CYS A 173 8.48 7.57 17.25
N PRO A 174 9.57 7.39 18.04
CA PRO A 174 10.95 7.48 17.56
C PRO A 174 11.33 6.48 16.46
N ASP A 175 10.69 5.30 16.44
CA ASP A 175 10.96 4.25 15.45
C ASP A 175 9.82 4.10 14.42
N GLY A 176 8.90 5.08 14.35
CA GLY A 176 7.75 5.09 13.43
C GLY A 176 6.40 4.83 14.11
N LEU A 177 5.33 5.24 13.42
CA LEU A 177 3.96 4.90 13.78
C LEU A 177 3.56 3.62 13.04
N ARG A 178 3.30 2.55 13.78
CA ARG A 178 2.77 1.30 13.22
C ARG A 178 1.25 1.31 13.32
N VAL A 179 0.57 1.06 12.20
CA VAL A 179 -0.88 0.94 12.14
C VAL A 179 -1.23 -0.49 11.70
N GLN A 180 -2.26 -1.02 12.33
CA GLN A 180 -2.61 -2.42 12.38
C GLN A 180 -4.09 -2.58 12.04
N VAL A 181 -4.42 -3.44 11.08
CA VAL A 181 -5.82 -3.81 10.77
C VAL A 181 -5.96 -5.32 10.61
N PHE A 182 -6.80 -5.90 11.45
CA PHE A 182 -7.28 -7.27 11.32
C PHE A 182 -8.59 -7.31 10.53
N PHE A 183 -8.67 -8.24 9.60
CA PHE A 183 -9.89 -8.51 8.85
C PHE A 183 -10.75 -9.55 9.57
N PRO A 184 -12.08 -9.54 9.34
CA PRO A 184 -12.95 -10.60 9.83
C PRO A 184 -12.53 -11.95 9.20
N SER A 185 -12.38 -13.00 10.01
CA SER A 185 -11.92 -14.32 9.56
C SER A 185 -12.98 -15.43 9.59
N CYS A 186 -14.21 -15.08 9.92
CA CYS A 186 -15.35 -15.99 9.81
C CYS A 186 -16.09 -15.65 8.51
N TRP A 187 -16.20 -16.61 7.60
CA TRP A 187 -16.89 -16.49 6.31
C TRP A 187 -18.21 -17.25 6.31
N ASN A 188 -19.24 -16.73 5.64
CA ASN A 188 -20.55 -17.38 5.59
C ASN A 188 -20.57 -18.71 4.80
N GLY A 189 -19.47 -19.08 4.13
CA GLY A 189 -19.31 -20.33 3.40
C GLY A 189 -19.90 -20.34 1.99
N VAL A 190 -20.39 -19.20 1.50
CA VAL A 190 -21.13 -19.09 0.23
C VAL A 190 -20.68 -17.89 -0.61
N ASP A 191 -20.71 -16.69 -0.05
CA ASP A 191 -20.59 -15.46 -0.82
C ASP A 191 -19.12 -14.99 -0.87
N LEU A 192 -18.55 -14.92 -2.07
CA LEU A 192 -17.17 -14.44 -2.30
C LEU A 192 -17.01 -12.93 -2.04
N ASP A 193 -18.13 -12.21 -2.07
CA ASP A 193 -18.25 -10.78 -1.79
C ASP A 193 -19.70 -10.47 -1.41
N SER A 194 -19.96 -9.31 -0.84
CA SER A 194 -21.28 -8.79 -0.50
C SER A 194 -21.44 -7.36 -0.99
N ALA A 195 -22.67 -6.86 -1.14
CA ALA A 195 -22.92 -5.51 -1.65
C ALA A 195 -22.32 -4.34 -0.83
N ASN A 196 -21.83 -4.61 0.39
CA ASN A 196 -21.08 -3.67 1.23
C ASN A 196 -19.64 -4.15 1.56
N HIS A 197 -19.17 -5.19 0.86
CA HIS A 197 -17.85 -5.83 1.01
C HIS A 197 -17.50 -6.31 2.43
N LYS A 198 -18.53 -6.49 3.29
CA LYS A 198 -18.41 -6.81 4.71
C LYS A 198 -19.35 -7.92 5.17
N SER A 199 -20.62 -7.93 4.76
CA SER A 199 -21.66 -8.77 5.40
C SER A 199 -21.60 -10.27 5.08
N HIS A 200 -20.75 -10.67 4.12
CA HIS A 200 -20.41 -12.09 3.90
C HIS A 200 -19.40 -12.62 4.94
N MET A 201 -18.79 -11.71 5.71
CA MET A 201 -17.82 -11.99 6.76
C MET A 201 -18.35 -11.58 8.14
N ALA A 202 -17.72 -12.12 9.18
CA ALA A 202 -17.92 -11.73 10.56
C ALA A 202 -16.59 -11.77 11.33
N TYR A 203 -16.44 -10.85 12.29
CA TYR A 203 -15.36 -10.94 13.26
C TYR A 203 -15.66 -12.05 14.28
N PRO A 204 -14.69 -12.88 14.66
CA PRO A 204 -14.84 -13.81 15.78
C PRO A 204 -15.06 -13.09 17.12
N SER A 205 -15.43 -13.84 18.16
CA SER A 205 -15.84 -13.30 19.46
C SER A 205 -14.81 -12.41 20.16
N GLY A 206 -13.51 -12.63 19.92
CA GLY A 206 -12.40 -11.82 20.44
C GLY A 206 -11.85 -10.79 19.46
N SER A 207 -12.61 -10.40 18.43
CA SER A 207 -12.18 -9.57 17.28
C SER A 207 -11.19 -10.28 16.36
N ASP A 208 -9.99 -10.60 16.82
CA ASP A 208 -8.95 -11.25 16.00
C ASP A 208 -8.74 -12.75 16.35
N HIS A 209 -9.43 -13.23 17.38
CA HIS A 209 -9.37 -14.59 17.92
C HIS A 209 -10.72 -15.03 18.51
N GLY A 210 -10.80 -16.26 19.01
CA GLY A 210 -12.04 -16.82 19.59
C GLY A 210 -12.99 -17.37 18.53
N SER A 211 -14.15 -17.85 18.97
CA SER A 211 -15.13 -18.56 18.15
C SER A 211 -15.76 -17.75 17.01
N CYS A 212 -16.07 -18.42 15.90
CA CYS A 212 -16.93 -17.87 14.85
C CYS A 212 -18.41 -17.86 15.26
N PRO A 213 -19.19 -16.84 14.84
CA PRO A 213 -20.63 -16.81 15.09
C PRO A 213 -21.38 -17.81 14.19
N GLY A 214 -22.35 -18.52 14.77
CA GLY A 214 -23.25 -19.40 14.02
C GLY A 214 -22.53 -20.51 13.26
N ASN A 215 -22.87 -20.68 11.98
CA ASN A 215 -22.27 -21.69 11.09
C ASN A 215 -21.23 -21.08 10.12
N PHE A 216 -20.60 -19.97 10.49
CA PHE A 216 -19.53 -19.39 9.67
C PHE A 216 -18.30 -20.30 9.68
N THR A 217 -17.68 -20.46 8.52
CA THR A 217 -16.44 -21.22 8.31
C THR A 217 -15.22 -20.35 8.60
N ARG A 218 -14.20 -20.91 9.24
CA ARG A 218 -12.93 -20.23 9.52
C ARG A 218 -12.11 -20.11 8.24
N LEU A 219 -11.82 -18.88 7.81
CA LEU A 219 -10.75 -18.61 6.85
C LEU A 219 -9.44 -18.35 7.60
N VAL A 220 -8.31 -18.47 6.90
CA VAL A 220 -7.02 -17.97 7.38
C VAL A 220 -7.13 -16.47 7.70
N SER A 221 -6.79 -16.08 8.92
CA SER A 221 -6.92 -14.69 9.35
C SER A 221 -5.83 -13.84 8.71
N ILE A 222 -6.23 -12.74 8.05
CA ILE A 222 -5.30 -11.78 7.45
C ILE A 222 -5.20 -10.51 8.30
N PHE A 223 -3.96 -10.05 8.50
CA PHE A 223 -3.60 -8.91 9.33
C PHE A 223 -2.53 -8.07 8.63
N TYR A 224 -2.76 -6.76 8.49
CA TYR A 224 -1.80 -5.84 7.90
C TYR A 224 -1.01 -5.11 8.99
N GLU A 225 0.31 -5.09 8.83
CA GLU A 225 1.23 -4.28 9.61
C GLU A 225 1.87 -3.23 8.69
N VAL A 226 1.54 -1.95 8.89
CA VAL A 226 2.03 -0.82 8.09
C VAL A 226 2.79 0.14 9.00
N ILE A 227 4.01 0.52 8.62
CA ILE A 227 4.84 1.45 9.41
C ILE A 227 5.04 2.75 8.63
N TRP A 228 4.67 3.87 9.25
CA TRP A 228 4.86 5.22 8.72
C TRP A 228 6.05 5.91 9.38
N ASN A 229 6.86 6.60 8.58
CA ASN A 229 8.07 7.29 9.01
C ASN A 229 7.76 8.65 9.66
N THR A 230 7.03 8.63 10.78
CA THR A 230 6.77 9.80 11.61
C THR A 230 8.01 10.50 12.20
N PRO A 231 9.18 9.84 12.41
CA PRO A 231 10.41 10.51 12.87
C PRO A 231 10.87 11.68 11.99
N ASP A 232 10.64 11.65 10.68
CA ASP A 232 10.96 12.75 9.75
C ASP A 232 10.27 14.08 10.15
N PHE A 233 9.20 14.00 10.93
CA PHE A 233 8.38 15.12 11.36
C PHE A 233 8.56 15.46 12.85
N ASP A 234 9.49 14.83 13.59
CA ASP A 234 9.62 15.02 15.04
C ASP A 234 9.82 16.50 15.43
N GLY A 235 10.67 17.22 14.70
CA GLY A 235 10.92 18.65 14.90
C GLY A 235 9.80 19.59 14.44
N LEU A 236 8.71 19.06 13.89
CA LEU A 236 7.63 19.81 13.23
C LEU A 236 6.27 19.71 13.95
N TRP A 237 6.20 19.09 15.13
CA TRP A 237 4.98 19.07 15.96
C TRP A 237 4.66 20.48 16.49
N TYR A 238 3.37 20.85 16.48
CA TYR A 238 2.86 22.14 16.97
C TYR A 238 1.57 21.93 17.78
N GLY A 239 1.35 22.78 18.78
CA GLY A 239 0.26 22.61 19.75
C GLY A 239 0.38 21.35 20.60
N ASP A 240 -0.72 20.94 21.22
CA ASP A 240 -0.79 19.84 22.19
C ASP A 240 -1.34 18.53 21.58
N SER A 241 -1.30 18.39 20.25
CA SER A 241 -1.94 17.27 19.53
C SER A 241 -1.08 16.75 18.37
N GLN A 242 -1.18 15.46 18.12
CA GLN A 242 -0.50 14.79 17.02
C GLN A 242 -0.91 15.41 15.66
N PRO A 243 0.04 15.72 14.76
CA PRO A 243 -0.23 16.50 13.54
C PRO A 243 -0.59 15.65 12.31
N PHE A 244 -0.71 14.33 12.44
CA PHE A 244 -0.98 13.41 11.34
C PHE A 244 -2.48 13.19 11.11
N LEU A 245 -2.80 12.75 9.91
CA LEU A 245 -4.17 12.43 9.49
C LEU A 245 -4.19 11.47 8.32
N LEU A 246 -5.26 10.69 8.21
CA LEU A 246 -5.50 9.84 7.06
C LEU A 246 -5.92 10.67 5.84
N SER A 247 -5.70 10.14 4.65
CA SER A 247 -6.08 10.73 3.36
C SER A 247 -7.57 11.11 3.25
N SER A 248 -8.45 10.49 4.04
CA SER A 248 -9.88 10.82 4.20
C SER A 248 -10.14 12.06 5.07
N GLY A 249 -9.10 12.78 5.50
CA GLY A 249 -9.19 13.95 6.37
C GLY A 249 -9.40 13.63 7.85
N ASP A 250 -9.16 12.39 8.28
CA ASP A 250 -9.33 11.94 9.66
C ASP A 250 -8.10 12.21 10.54
N GLN A 251 -8.20 13.14 11.51
CA GLN A 251 -7.17 13.35 12.54
C GLN A 251 -7.32 12.44 13.78
N THR A 252 -8.35 11.60 13.84
CA THR A 252 -8.65 10.72 14.99
C THR A 252 -8.06 9.33 14.86
N GLY A 253 -7.95 8.82 13.62
CA GLY A 253 -7.45 7.47 13.30
C GLY A 253 -8.54 6.41 13.27
N TYR A 254 -9.76 6.72 13.75
CA TYR A 254 -10.88 5.78 13.77
C TYR A 254 -11.44 5.46 12.38
N GLY A 255 -11.12 6.29 11.37
CA GLY A 255 -11.40 6.06 9.95
C GLY A 255 -10.32 5.25 9.23
N TYR A 256 -9.41 4.58 9.96
CA TYR A 256 -8.51 3.62 9.33
C TYR A 256 -9.29 2.39 8.89
N HIS A 257 -8.89 1.83 7.76
CA HIS A 257 -9.49 0.65 7.16
C HIS A 257 -8.43 -0.05 6.30
N GLY A 258 -8.77 -1.25 5.83
CA GLY A 258 -7.98 -1.95 4.84
C GLY A 258 -8.85 -2.76 3.91
N ASP A 259 -8.36 -2.95 2.70
CA ASP A 259 -9.07 -3.63 1.62
C ASP A 259 -8.23 -4.79 1.10
N PHE A 260 -8.90 -5.85 0.67
CA PHE A 260 -8.29 -7.08 0.18
C PHE A 260 -9.02 -7.60 -1.06
N VAL A 261 -8.26 -7.90 -2.11
CA VAL A 261 -8.69 -8.76 -3.22
C VAL A 261 -7.73 -9.94 -3.29
N ASN A 262 -8.27 -11.15 -3.12
CA ASN A 262 -7.49 -12.38 -3.24
C ASN A 262 -6.98 -12.54 -4.68
N GLY A 263 -5.69 -12.86 -4.80
CA GLY A 263 -5.03 -13.22 -6.05
C GLY A 263 -4.04 -14.37 -5.87
N TRP A 264 -4.08 -15.09 -4.74
CA TRP A 264 -3.28 -16.28 -4.52
C TRP A 264 -3.61 -17.40 -5.51
N ASN A 265 -2.60 -18.23 -5.79
CA ASN A 265 -2.86 -19.62 -6.14
C ASN A 265 -3.51 -20.32 -4.92
N VAL A 266 -4.82 -20.56 -4.99
CA VAL A 266 -5.61 -21.08 -3.87
C VAL A 266 -5.11 -22.44 -3.39
N SER A 267 -4.65 -23.30 -4.29
CA SER A 267 -4.11 -24.62 -3.91
C SER A 267 -2.79 -24.53 -3.14
N THR A 268 -1.91 -23.58 -3.52
CA THR A 268 -0.69 -23.28 -2.77
C THR A 268 -1.01 -22.67 -1.41
N LEU A 269 -1.94 -21.71 -1.34
CA LEU A 269 -2.33 -21.09 -0.09
C LEU A 269 -2.94 -22.11 0.88
N GLN A 270 -3.84 -22.99 0.42
CA GLN A 270 -4.40 -24.05 1.28
C GLN A 270 -3.31 -24.99 1.79
N ALA A 271 -2.41 -25.45 0.90
CA ALA A 271 -1.31 -26.33 1.31
C ALA A 271 -0.40 -25.67 2.35
N ALA A 272 -0.16 -24.36 2.24
CA ALA A 272 0.59 -23.59 3.24
C ALA A 272 -0.20 -23.39 4.56
N VAL A 273 -1.50 -23.13 4.51
CA VAL A 273 -2.39 -23.05 5.69
C VAL A 273 -2.40 -24.37 6.46
N ASP A 274 -2.47 -25.50 5.75
CA ASP A 274 -2.52 -26.84 6.33
C ASP A 274 -1.18 -27.31 6.94
N ASN A 275 -0.05 -26.92 6.33
CA ASN A 275 1.25 -27.56 6.60
C ASN A 275 2.36 -26.63 7.11
N CYS A 276 2.28 -25.31 6.90
CA CYS A 276 3.31 -24.37 7.35
C CYS A 276 3.07 -23.90 8.78
N THR A 277 3.05 -24.85 9.70
CA THR A 277 2.63 -24.65 11.11
C THR A 277 3.77 -24.19 12.03
N ASN A 278 4.70 -23.37 11.53
CA ASN A 278 5.85 -22.89 12.31
C ASN A 278 5.50 -21.59 13.06
N LEU A 279 6.02 -21.44 14.28
CA LEU A 279 5.83 -20.26 15.12
C LEU A 279 6.87 -19.15 14.87
N SER A 280 7.84 -19.40 13.99
CA SER A 280 8.87 -18.42 13.59
C SER A 280 8.31 -17.24 12.81
N GLY A 281 7.19 -17.44 12.09
CA GLY A 281 6.66 -16.50 11.10
C GLY A 281 7.60 -16.25 9.91
N VAL A 282 8.67 -17.04 9.74
CA VAL A 282 9.63 -16.90 8.64
C VAL A 282 9.04 -17.58 7.42
N ILE A 283 8.76 -16.81 6.37
CA ILE A 283 7.99 -17.30 5.22
C ILE A 283 8.79 -18.29 4.37
N GLU A 284 10.11 -18.13 4.33
CA GLU A 284 11.07 -19.02 3.67
C GLU A 284 11.19 -20.40 4.34
N GLU A 285 10.63 -20.60 5.53
CA GLU A 285 10.51 -21.91 6.17
C GLU A 285 9.28 -22.71 5.67
N CYS A 286 8.41 -22.09 4.85
CA CYS A 286 7.26 -22.74 4.22
C CYS A 286 7.63 -23.28 2.82
N PRO A 287 7.70 -24.61 2.59
CA PRO A 287 8.24 -25.19 1.36
C PRO A 287 7.29 -25.14 0.15
N TYR A 288 6.14 -24.45 0.27
CA TYR A 288 5.14 -24.31 -0.80
C TYR A 288 5.26 -23.00 -1.57
N PHE A 289 6.15 -22.09 -1.14
CA PHE A 289 6.32 -20.77 -1.74
C PHE A 289 7.65 -20.68 -2.50
N ASP A 290 7.60 -20.05 -3.67
CA ASP A 290 8.78 -19.59 -4.41
C ASP A 290 8.89 -18.08 -4.31
N PHE A 291 10.11 -17.55 -4.26
CA PHE A 291 10.39 -16.17 -3.85
C PHE A 291 11.07 -15.34 -4.95
N ILE A 292 10.66 -14.08 -5.06
CA ILE A 292 11.49 -13.02 -5.67
C ILE A 292 12.34 -12.33 -4.62
N THR A 293 13.43 -11.70 -5.06
CA THR A 293 14.29 -10.90 -4.16
C THR A 293 13.58 -9.67 -3.64
N ASP A 294 13.98 -9.18 -2.46
CA ASP A 294 13.51 -7.91 -1.89
C ASP A 294 13.60 -6.74 -2.89
N THR A 295 14.67 -6.70 -3.67
CA THR A 295 14.91 -5.64 -4.66
C THR A 295 13.98 -5.78 -5.88
N ALA A 296 13.66 -7.00 -6.30
CA ALA A 296 12.67 -7.25 -7.35
C ALA A 296 11.24 -6.93 -6.90
N ALA A 297 10.88 -7.24 -5.66
CA ALA A 297 9.60 -6.85 -5.07
C ALA A 297 9.49 -5.31 -4.94
N GLN A 298 10.54 -4.64 -4.44
CA GLN A 298 10.58 -3.17 -4.34
C GLN A 298 10.54 -2.47 -5.72
N ALA A 299 10.93 -3.19 -6.77
CA ALA A 299 10.95 -2.71 -8.14
C ALA A 299 9.61 -2.87 -8.89
N CYS A 300 8.67 -3.63 -8.34
CA CYS A 300 7.34 -3.79 -8.93
C CYS A 300 6.47 -2.58 -8.57
N VAL A 301 6.41 -1.62 -9.48
CA VAL A 301 5.58 -0.42 -9.39
C VAL A 301 4.82 -0.20 -10.70
N ILE A 302 3.62 0.36 -10.61
CA ILE A 302 2.90 0.90 -11.77
C ILE A 302 2.79 2.42 -11.64
N PRO A 303 2.90 3.17 -12.75
CA PRO A 303 2.59 4.60 -12.74
C PRO A 303 1.13 4.84 -12.32
N PRO A 304 0.81 5.96 -11.68
CA PRO A 304 -0.58 6.33 -11.40
C PRO A 304 -1.32 6.70 -12.68
N SER A 305 -2.64 6.62 -12.66
CA SER A 305 -3.52 7.05 -13.76
C SER A 305 -4.31 8.33 -13.43
N ILE A 306 -4.36 8.74 -12.17
CA ILE A 306 -4.97 10.01 -11.77
C ILE A 306 -3.94 11.13 -11.79
N ASN A 307 -4.19 12.17 -12.60
CA ASN A 307 -3.36 13.38 -12.61
C ASN A 307 -3.63 14.25 -11.38
N GLU A 308 -3.09 13.83 -10.24
CA GLU A 308 -3.24 14.48 -8.94
C GLU A 308 -1.94 14.41 -8.14
N GLN A 309 -1.56 15.52 -7.52
CA GLN A 309 -0.45 15.48 -6.57
C GLN A 309 -0.89 14.70 -5.33
N VAL A 310 -0.18 13.63 -4.99
CA VAL A 310 -0.38 12.85 -3.75
C VAL A 310 0.83 12.84 -2.83
N PHE A 311 1.97 13.34 -3.31
CA PHE A 311 3.26 13.39 -2.61
C PHE A 311 3.80 14.81 -2.46
N GLY A 312 4.69 15.00 -1.48
CA GLY A 312 5.34 16.29 -1.21
C GLY A 312 4.40 17.28 -0.53
N VAL A 313 4.74 18.58 -0.60
CA VAL A 313 3.95 19.65 0.03
C VAL A 313 2.75 20.02 -0.84
N MET A 314 1.55 20.02 -0.25
CA MET A 314 0.28 20.26 -0.93
C MET A 314 -0.58 21.29 -0.17
N PRO A 315 -1.30 22.19 -0.84
CA PRO A 315 -2.18 23.16 -0.16
C PRO A 315 -3.48 22.54 0.37
N ASN A 316 -3.90 21.39 -0.17
CA ASN A 316 -5.11 20.65 0.22
C ASN A 316 -4.80 19.14 0.20
N LEU A 317 -5.59 18.32 0.89
CA LEU A 317 -5.52 16.87 0.67
C LEU A 317 -6.12 16.51 -0.72
N PRO A 318 -5.62 15.43 -1.36
CA PRO A 318 -6.19 14.93 -2.61
C PRO A 318 -7.64 14.47 -2.44
N GLY A 319 -8.41 14.48 -3.53
CA GLY A 319 -9.85 14.22 -3.51
C GLY A 319 -10.68 15.29 -2.79
N CYS A 320 -10.07 16.43 -2.45
CA CYS A 320 -10.67 17.50 -1.64
C CYS A 320 -11.12 17.06 -0.25
N ASN A 321 -10.43 16.08 0.33
CA ASN A 321 -10.70 15.67 1.69
C ASN A 321 -10.42 16.84 2.64
N VAL A 322 -11.46 17.38 3.25
CA VAL A 322 -11.33 18.39 4.30
C VAL A 322 -11.05 17.69 5.63
N VAL A 323 -10.32 18.38 6.50
CA VAL A 323 -10.02 17.90 7.85
C VAL A 323 -11.32 17.84 8.66
N GLN A 324 -11.70 16.64 9.13
CA GLN A 324 -12.93 16.39 9.88
C GLN A 324 -12.60 15.66 11.18
N ASN A 325 -12.75 16.36 12.30
CA ASN A 325 -12.31 15.89 13.62
C ASN A 325 -13.39 15.13 14.41
N GLY A 326 -14.56 14.90 13.81
CA GLY A 326 -15.68 14.20 14.46
C GLY A 326 -16.35 15.00 15.58
N PRO A 327 -17.05 14.32 16.52
CA PRO A 327 -17.23 12.86 16.59
C PRO A 327 -18.26 12.30 15.60
N ALA A 328 -19.00 13.17 14.88
CA ALA A 328 -19.90 12.74 13.82
C ALA A 328 -19.16 11.99 12.71
N ILE A 329 -19.87 11.11 11.99
CA ILE A 329 -19.38 10.52 10.74
C ILE A 329 -19.00 11.62 9.75
N SER A 330 -18.01 11.37 8.89
CA SER A 330 -17.56 12.37 7.93
C SER A 330 -18.62 12.68 6.86
N GLU A 331 -18.61 13.90 6.36
CA GLU A 331 -19.44 14.34 5.25
C GLU A 331 -18.59 14.48 3.97
N ALA A 332 -19.08 13.88 2.89
CA ALA A 332 -18.45 13.98 1.57
C ALA A 332 -18.57 15.41 1.01
N GLN A 333 -17.46 15.98 0.55
CA GLN A 333 -17.46 17.32 -0.04
C GLN A 333 -18.04 17.27 -1.47
N SER A 334 -19.02 18.13 -1.75
CA SER A 334 -19.77 18.14 -3.01
C SER A 334 -19.33 19.22 -4.01
N LYS A 335 -18.36 20.07 -3.66
CA LYS A 335 -17.94 21.22 -4.46
C LYS A 335 -16.43 21.47 -4.35
N CYS A 336 -15.67 20.96 -5.31
CA CYS A 336 -14.26 21.28 -5.48
C CYS A 336 -13.76 20.85 -6.87
N GLU A 337 -12.51 21.19 -7.18
CA GLU A 337 -11.86 20.95 -8.48
C GLU A 337 -10.92 19.72 -8.49
N ALA A 338 -11.24 18.66 -7.71
CA ALA A 338 -10.48 17.42 -7.78
C ALA A 338 -10.59 16.76 -9.18
N PRO A 339 -9.55 16.02 -9.62
CA PRO A 339 -9.64 15.17 -10.80
C PRO A 339 -10.82 14.19 -10.71
N THR A 340 -11.57 14.11 -11.81
CA THR A 340 -12.78 13.26 -11.97
C THR A 340 -12.67 12.25 -13.11
N GLN A 341 -11.52 12.22 -13.80
CA GLN A 341 -11.24 11.33 -14.92
C GLN A 341 -9.99 10.50 -14.63
N ILE A 342 -10.08 9.20 -14.86
CA ILE A 342 -8.92 8.31 -14.93
C ILE A 342 -8.25 8.59 -16.30
N GLY A 343 -6.99 8.99 -16.27
CA GLY A 343 -6.21 9.31 -17.46
C GLY A 343 -5.38 8.13 -17.97
N PRO A 344 -4.57 8.33 -19.03
CA PRO A 344 -3.48 7.43 -19.32
C PRO A 344 -2.44 7.45 -18.18
N PHE A 345 -1.73 6.34 -18.02
CA PHE A 345 -0.62 6.20 -17.08
C PHE A 345 0.38 7.35 -17.15
N GLN A 346 0.68 7.95 -15.99
CA GLN A 346 1.67 9.00 -15.83
C GLN A 346 3.08 8.41 -15.73
N LEU A 347 3.72 8.24 -16.88
CA LEU A 347 5.06 7.64 -16.98
C LEU A 347 6.08 8.41 -16.12
N PRO A 348 6.97 7.72 -15.37
CA PRO A 348 7.98 8.34 -14.50
C PRO A 348 9.20 8.86 -15.29
N TYR A 349 9.00 9.21 -16.57
CA TYR A 349 10.03 9.65 -17.49
C TYR A 349 9.45 10.49 -18.63
N VAL A 350 10.30 11.32 -19.25
CA VAL A 350 9.97 12.03 -20.50
C VAL A 350 10.49 11.21 -21.68
N ASP A 351 9.66 10.98 -22.70
CA ASP A 351 10.11 10.26 -23.89
C ASP A 351 11.01 11.14 -24.78
N LEU A 352 12.31 10.91 -24.70
CA LEU A 352 13.34 11.60 -25.47
C LEU A 352 13.89 10.77 -26.63
N THR A 353 13.29 9.61 -26.92
CA THR A 353 13.77 8.67 -27.94
C THR A 353 13.76 9.29 -29.33
N SER A 354 12.66 9.95 -29.70
CA SER A 354 12.48 10.59 -31.01
C SER A 354 13.05 12.01 -31.07
N SER A 355 13.06 12.75 -29.95
CA SER A 355 13.44 14.17 -29.91
C SER A 355 14.95 14.40 -29.73
N LYS A 356 15.62 13.54 -28.96
CA LYS A 356 17.06 13.65 -28.63
C LYS A 356 17.86 12.37 -28.88
N GLY A 357 17.22 11.23 -29.16
CA GLY A 357 17.89 9.93 -29.30
C GLY A 357 18.42 9.38 -27.97
N PHE A 358 17.71 9.68 -26.87
CA PHE A 358 17.99 9.15 -25.54
C PHE A 358 16.78 8.35 -25.05
N ALA A 359 17.03 7.16 -24.51
CA ALA A 359 16.03 6.35 -23.85
C ALA A 359 16.17 6.47 -22.33
N TYR A 360 15.05 6.52 -21.61
CA TYR A 360 15.02 6.26 -20.19
C TYR A 360 15.32 4.78 -19.94
N VAL A 361 16.34 4.48 -19.14
CA VAL A 361 16.77 3.10 -18.85
C VAL A 361 16.32 2.61 -17.47
N GLY A 362 15.67 3.47 -16.68
CA GLY A 362 15.12 3.15 -15.37
C GLY A 362 15.68 4.02 -14.24
N CYS A 363 15.23 3.73 -13.03
CA CYS A 363 15.73 4.34 -11.80
C CYS A 363 16.89 3.51 -11.22
N GLY A 364 18.08 4.12 -11.12
CA GLY A 364 19.26 3.51 -10.52
C GLY A 364 19.43 3.92 -9.05
N SER A 365 20.33 3.23 -8.35
CA SER A 365 20.66 3.49 -6.94
C SER A 365 21.83 4.45 -6.83
N ASP A 366 21.72 5.52 -6.03
CA ASP A 366 22.81 6.48 -5.77
C ASP A 366 23.03 6.77 -4.27
N PRO A 367 23.42 5.77 -3.46
CA PRO A 367 23.46 5.84 -2.00
C PRO A 367 24.36 6.95 -1.45
N GLY A 368 23.79 7.75 -0.54
CA GLY A 368 24.53 8.72 0.25
C GLY A 368 25.66 8.08 1.05
N GLY A 369 26.82 8.74 1.10
CA GLY A 369 28.03 8.23 1.76
C GLY A 369 28.86 7.25 0.91
N GLN A 370 28.42 6.92 -0.31
CA GLN A 370 29.20 6.20 -1.31
C GLN A 370 29.62 7.14 -2.46
N PRO A 371 30.54 6.71 -3.35
CA PRO A 371 30.76 7.40 -4.62
C PRO A 371 29.47 7.47 -5.44
N ARG A 372 29.28 8.62 -6.12
CA ARG A 372 28.19 8.87 -7.05
C ARG A 372 28.19 7.85 -8.19
N THR A 373 27.00 7.54 -8.67
CA THR A 373 26.73 6.54 -9.72
C THR A 373 27.21 7.00 -11.09
N LEU A 374 27.15 8.31 -11.36
CA LEU A 374 27.76 8.94 -12.53
C LEU A 374 28.87 9.88 -12.02
N LEU A 375 30.10 9.69 -12.50
CA LEU A 375 31.32 10.30 -11.95
C LEU A 375 31.94 11.37 -12.86
N GLY A 376 31.33 11.66 -14.01
CA GLY A 376 31.78 12.68 -14.95
C GLY A 376 31.46 14.10 -14.49
N VAL A 377 30.77 14.85 -15.34
CA VAL A 377 30.39 16.26 -15.05
C VAL A 377 29.01 16.32 -14.40
N GLN A 378 28.81 17.31 -13.52
CA GLN A 378 27.54 17.55 -12.84
C GLN A 378 27.06 18.99 -13.01
N ALA A 379 25.77 19.23 -12.78
CA ALA A 379 25.13 20.52 -12.65
C ALA A 379 24.07 20.49 -11.54
N ASN A 380 23.75 21.66 -11.00
CA ASN A 380 22.61 21.85 -10.11
C ASN A 380 21.83 23.07 -10.60
N ASN A 381 20.51 22.95 -10.72
CA ASN A 381 19.62 24.04 -11.10
C ASN A 381 18.38 24.01 -10.19
N ALA A 382 18.35 24.90 -9.19
CA ALA A 382 17.35 24.88 -8.12
C ALA A 382 15.92 25.29 -8.55
N THR A 383 15.73 25.85 -9.75
CA THR A 383 14.44 26.40 -10.21
C THR A 383 14.14 26.14 -11.68
N GLY A 384 14.90 25.24 -12.31
CA GLY A 384 14.94 25.11 -13.78
C GLY A 384 15.56 23.82 -14.27
N MET A 385 15.66 22.80 -13.41
CA MET A 385 16.03 21.45 -13.85
C MET A 385 14.83 20.83 -14.57
N THR A 386 15.06 20.28 -15.75
CA THR A 386 14.15 19.40 -16.50
C THR A 386 14.98 18.24 -17.03
N VAL A 387 14.33 17.17 -17.48
CA VAL A 387 14.97 16.03 -18.12
C VAL A 387 15.74 16.48 -19.37
N GLU A 388 15.16 17.33 -20.21
CA GLU A 388 15.83 17.90 -21.39
C GLU A 388 17.04 18.72 -21.00
N TYR A 389 16.93 19.57 -19.98
CA TYR A 389 18.04 20.40 -19.51
C TYR A 389 19.23 19.52 -19.13
N CYS A 390 19.00 18.43 -18.38
CA CYS A 390 20.10 17.54 -18.00
C CYS A 390 20.68 16.78 -19.20
N VAL A 391 19.83 16.24 -20.08
CA VAL A 391 20.30 15.54 -21.30
C VAL A 391 21.11 16.49 -22.20
N ASP A 392 20.64 17.71 -22.44
CA ASP A 392 21.37 18.71 -23.24
C ASP A 392 22.66 19.18 -22.55
N TYR A 393 22.67 19.31 -21.22
CA TYR A 393 23.85 19.61 -20.44
C TYR A 393 24.94 18.54 -20.59
N CYS A 394 24.57 17.25 -20.55
CA CYS A 394 25.47 16.12 -20.75
C CYS A 394 25.95 16.00 -22.20
N VAL A 395 25.02 16.10 -23.17
CA VAL A 395 25.34 16.04 -24.61
C VAL A 395 26.30 17.16 -25.02
N SER A 396 26.08 18.39 -24.56
CA SER A 396 26.97 19.53 -24.84
C SER A 396 28.39 19.37 -24.29
N ARG A 397 28.61 18.42 -23.37
CA ARG A 397 29.92 18.08 -22.78
C ARG A 397 30.48 16.75 -23.29
N GLY A 398 29.84 16.13 -24.29
CA GLY A 398 30.33 14.89 -24.92
C GLY A 398 30.00 13.62 -24.15
N PHE A 399 29.04 13.67 -23.22
CA PHE A 399 28.60 12.50 -22.45
C PHE A 399 27.38 11.82 -23.13
N SER A 400 27.21 10.53 -22.85
CA SER A 400 26.18 9.67 -23.46
C SER A 400 25.22 9.04 -22.45
N VAL A 401 25.42 9.31 -21.16
CA VAL A 401 24.50 9.02 -20.06
C VAL A 401 24.22 10.33 -19.32
N ALA A 402 22.96 10.56 -19.01
CA ALA A 402 22.49 11.63 -18.13
C ALA A 402 21.72 10.99 -16.95
N GLY A 403 21.87 11.54 -15.76
CA GLY A 403 21.21 11.06 -14.55
C GLY A 403 20.69 12.23 -13.72
N LEU A 404 19.42 12.20 -13.37
CA LEU A 404 18.77 13.25 -12.57
C LEU A 404 18.51 12.75 -11.16
N GLU A 405 18.82 13.58 -10.16
CA GLU A 405 18.67 13.25 -8.74
C GLU A 405 18.08 14.46 -7.97
N PHE A 406 17.35 14.17 -6.89
CA PHE A 406 16.95 15.13 -5.87
C PHE A 406 16.33 16.43 -6.41
N SER A 407 15.42 16.32 -7.39
CA SER A 407 14.70 17.42 -8.08
C SER A 407 15.54 18.37 -8.92
N SER A 408 16.77 18.69 -8.51
CA SER A 408 17.55 19.82 -9.03
C SER A 408 18.93 19.44 -9.55
N GLN A 409 19.37 18.19 -9.36
CA GLN A 409 20.74 17.76 -9.66
C GLN A 409 20.78 16.95 -10.96
N CYS A 410 21.86 17.14 -11.72
CA CYS A 410 22.13 16.47 -12.98
C CYS A 410 23.58 15.97 -12.98
N PHE A 411 23.77 14.73 -13.37
CA PHE A 411 25.07 14.06 -13.46
C PHE A 411 25.22 13.41 -14.83
N CYS A 412 26.45 13.32 -15.34
CA CYS A 412 26.73 12.83 -16.67
C CYS A 412 27.87 11.82 -16.67
N ASP A 413 27.76 10.78 -17.49
CA ASP A 413 28.84 9.82 -17.73
C ASP A 413 28.74 9.20 -19.14
N ASN A 414 29.57 8.22 -19.46
CA ASN A 414 29.49 7.42 -20.68
C ASN A 414 29.16 5.95 -20.42
N SER A 415 28.99 5.56 -19.15
CA SER A 415 28.56 4.23 -18.73
C SER A 415 27.84 4.31 -17.38
N ILE A 416 26.91 3.38 -17.16
CA ILE A 416 26.26 3.17 -15.86
C ILE A 416 26.96 1.98 -15.19
N PRO A 417 27.45 2.09 -13.94
CA PRO A 417 28.04 0.97 -13.21
C PRO A 417 27.01 -0.16 -13.04
N ALA A 418 27.42 -1.42 -13.24
CA ALA A 418 26.50 -2.56 -13.22
C ALA A 418 25.86 -2.83 -11.84
N ASP A 419 26.54 -2.44 -10.76
CA ASP A 419 26.03 -2.49 -9.38
C ASP A 419 25.06 -1.33 -9.03
N ARG A 420 24.96 -0.33 -9.91
CA ARG A 420 24.11 0.87 -9.75
C ARG A 420 23.02 1.00 -10.81
N ALA A 421 23.10 0.18 -11.86
CA ALA A 421 22.12 0.16 -12.93
C ALA A 421 20.71 -0.16 -12.39
N PRO A 422 19.64 0.34 -13.03
CA PRO A 422 18.30 -0.15 -12.80
C PRO A 422 18.27 -1.66 -13.00
N ILE A 423 17.56 -2.41 -12.15
CA ILE A 423 17.56 -3.88 -12.24
C ILE A 423 17.04 -4.25 -13.64
N PRO A 424 17.80 -4.98 -14.46
CA PRO A 424 17.32 -5.40 -15.76
C PRO A 424 16.05 -6.24 -15.62
N SER A 425 15.24 -6.31 -16.68
CA SER A 425 14.09 -7.21 -16.82
C SER A 425 14.51 -8.70 -16.95
N LEU A 426 15.53 -9.12 -16.21
CA LEU A 426 16.17 -10.44 -16.24
C LEU A 426 15.64 -11.37 -15.14
N GLU A 427 14.95 -10.85 -14.13
CA GLU A 427 14.02 -11.67 -13.36
C GLU A 427 12.75 -11.89 -14.20
N PRO A 428 12.26 -13.13 -14.36
CA PRO A 428 11.11 -13.44 -15.24
C PRO A 428 9.80 -12.81 -14.76
N MET A 429 9.81 -12.12 -13.62
CA MET A 429 8.67 -11.52 -12.95
C MET A 429 8.89 -10.05 -12.51
N CYS A 430 9.85 -9.30 -13.06
CA CYS A 430 9.86 -7.83 -12.84
C CYS A 430 10.71 -7.06 -13.86
N SER A 431 10.12 -6.05 -14.51
CA SER A 431 10.88 -4.98 -15.18
C SER A 431 11.01 -3.82 -14.19
N ALA A 432 12.19 -3.65 -13.60
CA ALA A 432 12.37 -2.68 -12.52
C ALA A 432 12.48 -1.24 -13.01
N VAL A 433 11.56 -0.41 -12.55
CA VAL A 433 11.76 1.04 -12.50
C VAL A 433 11.55 1.45 -11.05
N GLY A 434 12.64 1.49 -10.28
CA GLY A 434 12.60 1.84 -8.87
C GLY A 434 12.08 3.25 -8.58
N ASN A 435 12.00 3.59 -7.30
CA ASN A 435 11.23 4.71 -6.71
C ASN A 435 11.74 6.15 -7.02
N CYS A 436 12.16 6.43 -8.25
CA CYS A 436 12.38 7.78 -8.73
C CYS A 436 11.03 8.46 -8.88
N ALA A 437 10.71 9.40 -7.98
CA ALA A 437 9.41 10.05 -7.90
C ALA A 437 9.49 11.55 -7.50
N MET A 438 10.69 12.11 -7.30
CA MET A 438 10.83 13.53 -6.96
C MET A 438 10.58 14.40 -8.21
N PRO A 439 9.63 15.35 -8.17
CA PRO A 439 9.38 16.25 -9.30
C PRO A 439 10.60 17.09 -9.65
N CYS A 440 10.79 17.42 -10.91
CA CYS A 440 11.86 18.31 -11.36
C CYS A 440 11.63 19.76 -10.87
N SER A 441 12.72 20.47 -10.57
CA SER A 441 12.66 21.84 -10.03
C SER A 441 12.20 22.91 -11.04
N GLY A 442 12.27 22.59 -12.35
CA GLY A 442 11.85 23.44 -13.46
C GLY A 442 10.49 23.08 -14.06
N ASP A 443 10.08 21.80 -14.01
CA ASP A 443 8.72 21.36 -14.32
C ASP A 443 8.29 20.26 -13.33
N SER A 444 7.27 20.54 -12.52
CA SER A 444 6.78 19.59 -11.51
C SER A 444 6.02 18.38 -12.09
N LYS A 445 5.87 18.29 -13.42
CA LYS A 445 5.30 17.14 -14.13
C LYS A 445 6.34 16.11 -14.56
N GLU A 446 7.62 16.46 -14.47
CA GLU A 446 8.74 15.58 -14.82
C GLU A 446 9.38 14.98 -13.57
N VAL A 447 10.01 13.81 -13.72
CA VAL A 447 10.67 13.09 -12.61
C VAL A 447 12.19 13.26 -12.67
N CYS A 448 12.76 13.81 -11.60
CA CYS A 448 14.18 14.09 -11.42
C CYS A 448 14.76 13.27 -10.25
N GLY A 449 14.64 11.95 -10.34
CA GLY A 449 15.23 11.00 -9.38
C GLY A 449 14.50 10.92 -8.04
N GLY A 450 15.27 10.73 -6.97
CA GLY A 450 14.81 10.64 -5.59
C GLY A 450 15.96 10.88 -4.61
N ALA A 451 15.70 10.73 -3.30
CA ALA A 451 16.78 10.70 -2.32
C ALA A 451 17.57 9.39 -2.48
N SER A 452 18.86 9.48 -2.81
CA SER A 452 19.71 8.31 -3.13
C SER A 452 19.22 7.45 -4.31
N LEU A 453 18.49 8.06 -5.25
CA LEU A 453 17.91 7.40 -6.42
C LEU A 453 18.05 8.31 -7.65
N ILE A 454 18.53 7.75 -8.76
CA ILE A 454 18.91 8.52 -9.95
C ILE A 454 18.12 8.07 -11.18
N SER A 455 17.39 9.01 -11.81
CA SER A 455 16.65 8.76 -13.06
C SER A 455 17.62 8.76 -14.24
N LEU A 456 17.86 7.60 -14.85
CA LEU A 456 18.92 7.41 -15.84
C LEU A 456 18.38 7.43 -17.27
N TYR A 457 19.03 8.23 -18.11
CA TYR A 457 18.79 8.33 -19.55
C TYR A 457 20.08 8.02 -20.30
N GLN A 458 20.01 7.14 -21.31
CA GLN A 458 21.17 6.73 -22.10
C GLN A 458 20.94 6.99 -23.59
N LYS A 459 21.98 7.47 -24.27
CA LYS A 459 22.00 7.70 -25.70
C LYS A 459 21.83 6.38 -26.46
N CYS A 460 20.83 6.34 -27.34
CA CYS A 460 20.54 5.18 -28.16
C CYS A 460 21.66 4.88 -29.16
N LYS A 461 21.87 3.58 -29.45
CA LYS A 461 22.86 3.13 -30.42
C LYS A 461 22.33 3.37 -31.83
N GLY A 462 22.90 4.34 -32.54
CA GLY A 462 22.52 4.72 -33.92
C GLY A 462 22.85 3.69 -35.01
N ASN A 463 22.95 2.40 -34.68
CA ASN A 463 23.35 1.30 -35.55
C ASN A 463 22.14 0.47 -36.05
N GLY A 464 20.94 1.05 -36.06
CA GLY A 464 19.70 0.36 -36.43
C GLY A 464 19.02 -0.40 -35.29
N SER A 465 19.57 -0.36 -34.07
CA SER A 465 18.82 -0.77 -32.87
C SER A 465 17.67 0.22 -32.63
N PRO A 466 16.47 -0.22 -32.24
CA PRO A 466 15.40 0.69 -31.86
C PRO A 466 15.80 1.48 -30.61
N CYS A 467 15.32 2.72 -30.53
CA CYS A 467 15.53 3.62 -29.40
C CYS A 467 14.27 3.58 -28.54
N GLU A 468 14.29 2.76 -27.49
CA GLU A 468 13.11 2.41 -26.69
C GLU A 468 13.41 2.63 -25.21
N ASN A 469 12.48 3.27 -24.50
CA ASN A 469 12.51 3.39 -23.05
C ASN A 469 12.29 2.02 -22.39
N ILE A 470 12.78 1.83 -21.17
CA ILE A 470 12.50 0.62 -20.39
C ILE A 470 10.98 0.40 -20.27
N HIS A 471 10.53 -0.82 -20.54
CA HIS A 471 9.13 -1.18 -20.45
C HIS A 471 8.73 -1.29 -18.98
N LEU A 472 7.81 -0.43 -18.55
CA LEU A 472 7.18 -0.53 -17.24
C LEU A 472 6.33 -1.80 -17.18
N PRO A 473 6.16 -2.44 -16.01
CA PRO A 473 5.33 -3.63 -15.85
C PRO A 473 3.84 -3.24 -15.83
N ILE A 474 3.35 -2.67 -16.93
CA ILE A 474 1.97 -2.23 -17.12
C ILE A 474 1.20 -3.32 -17.88
N ILE A 475 0.06 -3.75 -17.33
CA ILE A 475 -0.84 -4.68 -18.00
C ILE A 475 -1.92 -3.88 -18.72
N ASN A 476 -1.94 -3.96 -20.05
CA ASN A 476 -2.86 -3.25 -20.96
C ASN A 476 -4.35 -3.68 -20.84
N GLY A 477 -4.75 -4.32 -19.74
CA GLY A 477 -6.13 -4.73 -19.47
C GLY A 477 -7.01 -3.64 -18.82
N SER A 478 -6.41 -2.63 -18.16
CA SER A 478 -7.15 -1.66 -17.34
C SER A 478 -7.90 -0.59 -18.15
N MET A 479 -7.35 -0.11 -19.29
CA MET A 479 -8.07 0.77 -20.22
C MET A 479 -7.59 0.60 -21.67
N SER A 480 -8.47 0.13 -22.57
CA SER A 480 -8.28 0.32 -24.01
C SER A 480 -9.61 0.30 -24.78
N THR A 481 -10.16 1.49 -25.00
CA THR A 481 -10.95 1.76 -26.21
C THR A 481 -10.20 2.74 -27.10
N GLY A 482 -9.25 2.21 -27.88
CA GLY A 482 -8.80 2.85 -29.12
C GLY A 482 -7.33 3.25 -29.19
N SER A 483 -6.47 2.32 -29.64
CA SER A 483 -5.70 2.55 -30.86
C SER A 483 -5.18 1.24 -31.45
N THR A 484 -5.31 1.08 -32.77
CA THR A 484 -4.85 -0.13 -33.47
C THR A 484 -3.36 -0.06 -33.77
N SER A 485 -2.58 -1.02 -33.24
CA SER A 485 -1.28 -1.39 -33.82
C SER A 485 -1.26 -2.91 -34.06
N LYS A 486 -0.90 -3.32 -35.27
CA LYS A 486 -0.89 -4.73 -35.70
C LYS A 486 0.53 -5.28 -35.61
N SER A 487 0.70 -6.45 -34.98
CA SER A 487 1.02 -7.70 -35.70
C SER A 487 1.05 -8.92 -34.76
N PRO A 488 0.70 -10.12 -35.25
CA PRO A 488 0.65 -11.33 -34.42
C PRO A 488 1.99 -12.05 -34.36
N VAL A 489 2.30 -12.69 -33.23
CA VAL A 489 3.39 -13.67 -33.14
C VAL A 489 2.88 -15.06 -33.53
N HIS A 490 3.64 -15.68 -34.42
CA HIS A 490 3.32 -16.93 -35.13
C HIS A 490 3.74 -18.15 -34.31
N LEU A 491 2.77 -18.85 -33.69
CA LEU A 491 3.01 -20.12 -33.00
C LEU A 491 3.04 -21.29 -34.00
N GLN A 492 4.23 -21.58 -34.53
CA GLN A 492 4.51 -22.86 -35.19
C GLN A 492 4.86 -23.92 -34.14
N GLY A 493 4.05 -24.97 -34.08
CA GLY A 493 4.25 -26.07 -33.14
C GLY A 493 5.34 -27.06 -33.57
N LEU A 494 5.81 -27.85 -32.61
CA LEU A 494 6.36 -29.18 -32.88
C LEU A 494 5.47 -30.24 -32.25
N SER A 495 5.21 -31.30 -33.02
CA SER A 495 4.45 -32.47 -32.58
C SER A 495 5.40 -33.62 -32.30
N SER A 496 5.16 -34.39 -31.24
CA SER A 496 5.57 -35.80 -31.18
C SER A 496 4.61 -36.65 -30.35
N SER A 497 3.53 -37.07 -31.01
CA SER A 497 2.93 -38.42 -30.95
C SER A 497 3.27 -39.35 -29.77
N ALA A 498 2.26 -39.66 -28.96
CA ALA A 498 1.97 -41.03 -28.50
C ALA A 498 0.45 -41.19 -28.34
N GLU A 499 -0.08 -42.34 -28.76
CA GLU A 499 -1.53 -42.61 -28.92
C GLU A 499 -1.89 -43.92 -28.15
N PRO A 500 -3.15 -44.39 -28.14
CA PRO A 500 -4.17 -44.03 -27.16
C PRO A 500 -4.52 -45.19 -26.19
N SER A 501 -5.43 -44.94 -25.25
CA SER A 501 -6.21 -46.00 -24.60
C SER A 501 -7.62 -45.50 -24.32
N SER A 502 -8.61 -46.20 -24.87
CA SER A 502 -10.00 -45.77 -24.95
C SER A 502 -10.88 -46.42 -23.87
N SER A 503 -11.77 -45.62 -23.28
CA SER A 503 -13.07 -46.10 -22.80
C SER A 503 -14.04 -44.95 -22.60
N ALA A 504 -15.12 -44.95 -23.38
CA ALA A 504 -16.24 -44.03 -23.25
C ALA A 504 -17.56 -44.84 -23.24
N LEU A 505 -18.42 -44.53 -22.27
CA LEU A 505 -19.85 -44.88 -22.15
C LEU A 505 -20.43 -43.71 -21.29
N THR A 506 -21.29 -42.80 -21.77
CA THR A 506 -22.76 -42.96 -21.99
C THR A 506 -23.45 -43.57 -20.76
N SER A 507 -24.49 -43.03 -20.09
CA SER A 507 -25.43 -41.91 -20.34
C SER A 507 -25.90 -41.35 -18.96
N ALA A 508 -26.89 -40.48 -18.74
CA ALA A 508 -27.99 -39.96 -19.57
C ALA A 508 -28.56 -38.61 -19.07
N THR A 509 -29.42 -38.01 -19.89
CA THR A 509 -30.39 -36.93 -19.59
C THR A 509 -31.40 -37.26 -18.47
N SER A 510 -31.85 -36.23 -17.75
CA SER A 510 -33.28 -36.11 -17.39
C SER A 510 -33.72 -34.64 -17.45
N SER A 511 -35.01 -34.40 -17.73
CA SER A 511 -35.57 -33.07 -18.05
C SER A 511 -36.99 -32.91 -17.50
N SER A 512 -37.34 -31.70 -17.07
CA SER A 512 -38.69 -31.16 -16.77
C SER A 512 -38.51 -29.65 -16.49
N SER A 513 -39.16 -28.65 -17.09
CA SER A 513 -40.59 -28.38 -17.33
C SER A 513 -41.36 -28.06 -16.01
N VAL A 514 -42.18 -26.99 -15.86
CA VAL A 514 -42.61 -25.93 -16.79
C VAL A 514 -43.36 -24.77 -16.07
N LEU A 515 -43.32 -23.56 -16.64
CA LEU A 515 -44.16 -22.33 -16.43
C LEU A 515 -44.17 -21.51 -15.09
N PRO A 516 -44.56 -20.21 -15.15
CA PRO A 516 -44.50 -19.23 -14.04
C PRO A 516 -45.88 -18.74 -13.53
N THR A 517 -45.86 -17.94 -12.45
CA THR A 517 -46.93 -17.03 -11.97
C THR A 517 -46.23 -15.84 -11.30
N GLU A 518 -46.29 -14.64 -11.89
CA GLU A 518 -47.34 -13.61 -11.77
C GLU A 518 -47.16 -12.64 -10.59
N GLU A 519 -47.02 -11.40 -11.02
CA GLU A 519 -47.01 -10.11 -10.33
C GLU A 519 -48.21 -9.86 -9.40
N SER A 520 -47.98 -9.23 -8.25
CA SER A 520 -49.02 -8.46 -7.56
C SER A 520 -48.47 -7.36 -6.66
N THR A 521 -48.66 -6.10 -7.07
CA THR A 521 -48.90 -4.94 -6.19
C THR A 521 -50.38 -4.55 -6.38
N PRO A 522 -51.11 -3.99 -5.39
CA PRO A 522 -50.91 -2.62 -4.85
C PRO A 522 -51.15 -2.58 -3.31
N ALA A 523 -51.34 -1.49 -2.55
CA ALA A 523 -51.48 -0.04 -2.79
C ALA A 523 -50.89 0.71 -1.56
N THR A 524 -50.19 1.84 -1.68
CA THR A 524 -50.74 3.22 -1.60
C THR A 524 -51.67 3.51 -0.40
N SER A 525 -51.16 4.27 0.57
CA SER A 525 -51.94 5.26 1.34
C SER A 525 -51.05 6.44 1.73
N SER A 526 -51.50 7.66 1.44
CA SER A 526 -50.72 8.91 1.56
C SER A 526 -50.98 9.64 2.91
N PRO A 527 -50.79 10.97 3.06
CA PRO A 527 -49.79 11.49 3.98
C PRO A 527 -50.39 12.25 5.18
N PHE A 528 -49.52 12.67 6.11
CA PHE A 528 -49.85 13.74 7.07
C PHE A 528 -48.82 14.87 7.02
N SER A 529 -49.32 16.10 7.17
CA SER A 529 -48.59 17.34 6.90
C SER A 529 -48.19 18.08 8.17
N THR A 530 -47.02 18.74 8.09
CA THR A 530 -46.66 20.04 8.65
C THR A 530 -47.33 20.53 9.95
N THR A 531 -46.49 20.84 10.94
CA THR A 531 -46.68 22.05 11.78
C THR A 531 -45.39 22.86 11.82
N SER A 532 -45.51 24.14 11.50
CA SER A 532 -44.41 25.12 11.45
C SER A 532 -44.04 25.64 12.85
N ALA A 533 -42.79 26.07 13.01
CA ALA A 533 -42.43 27.10 13.98
C ALA A 533 -41.36 28.01 13.34
N GLU A 534 -41.65 29.32 13.31
CA GLU A 534 -40.86 30.35 12.63
C GLU A 534 -40.33 31.31 13.70
N THR A 535 -39.02 31.58 13.71
CA THR A 535 -38.44 32.71 14.45
C THR A 535 -37.38 33.42 13.63
N THR A 536 -37.48 34.75 13.62
CA THR A 536 -36.82 35.70 12.71
C THR A 536 -35.31 35.91 12.98
N PRO A 537 -34.53 36.35 11.96
CA PRO A 537 -33.12 36.70 12.12
C PRO A 537 -32.93 38.10 12.73
N LEU A 538 -31.81 38.30 13.44
CA LEU A 538 -31.33 39.61 13.88
C LEU A 538 -30.13 40.05 13.05
N VAL A 539 -30.18 41.28 12.56
CA VAL A 539 -29.12 41.96 11.79
C VAL A 539 -28.17 42.68 12.75
N ALA A 540 -26.86 42.56 12.56
CA ALA A 540 -25.88 43.46 13.15
C ALA A 540 -24.74 43.78 12.16
N THR A 541 -24.56 45.08 11.98
CA THR A 541 -23.72 45.83 11.03
C THR A 541 -22.21 45.56 11.06
N SER A 542 -21.59 45.83 9.89
CA SER A 542 -20.14 46.01 9.68
C SER A 542 -19.54 47.19 10.44
N THR A 543 -18.25 47.09 10.80
CA THR A 543 -17.33 48.22 10.95
C THR A 543 -15.96 47.89 10.34
N LEU A 544 -15.49 48.73 9.41
CA LEU A 544 -14.10 48.70 8.92
C LEU A 544 -13.15 49.35 9.93
N LEU A 545 -11.90 48.87 9.99
CA LEU A 545 -10.74 49.63 10.46
C LEU A 545 -9.49 49.33 9.61
N THR A 546 -9.20 50.22 8.67
CA THR A 546 -7.82 50.55 8.21
C THR A 546 -7.13 51.33 9.35
N THR A 547 -5.81 51.41 9.60
CA THR A 547 -4.52 51.30 8.87
C THR A 547 -3.44 50.87 9.91
N THR A 548 -2.20 50.43 9.63
CA THR A 548 -1.06 51.15 9.00
C THR A 548 0.13 50.22 8.76
N SER A 549 0.92 50.51 7.73
CA SER A 549 2.25 49.94 7.47
C SER A 549 3.37 50.58 8.32
N ILE A 550 4.36 49.79 8.75
CA ILE A 550 5.69 50.28 9.18
C ILE A 550 6.77 49.41 8.51
N SER A 551 7.85 50.04 8.05
CA SER A 551 8.95 49.42 7.31
C SER A 551 10.30 49.49 8.04
N SER A 552 11.13 48.47 7.78
CA SER A 552 12.61 48.51 7.73
C SER A 552 13.44 48.94 8.94
N ALA A 553 14.10 47.96 9.57
CA ALA A 553 15.54 47.91 9.85
C ALA A 553 15.94 46.42 9.98
N GLY A 554 17.05 45.89 9.48
CA GLY A 554 18.24 46.53 8.92
C GLY A 554 19.41 46.42 9.89
N TYR A 555 20.11 45.29 9.91
CA TYR A 555 21.41 45.14 10.59
C TYR A 555 22.33 44.17 9.83
N ASP A 556 23.61 44.53 9.83
CA ASP A 556 24.65 44.02 8.94
C ASP A 556 25.33 42.71 9.39
N VAL A 557 26.05 42.14 8.41
CA VAL A 557 27.04 41.08 8.56
C VAL A 557 28.21 41.53 9.45
N ASP A 558 28.74 40.63 10.27
CA ASP A 558 30.14 40.71 10.69
C ASP A 558 30.82 39.33 10.63
N THR A 559 32.10 39.32 10.25
CA THR A 559 32.87 38.13 9.88
C THR A 559 34.16 38.02 10.70
N ASN A 560 34.22 37.03 11.59
CA ASN A 560 35.42 36.33 12.11
C ASN A 560 34.92 35.32 13.17
N GLY A 561 35.42 34.10 13.34
CA GLY A 561 36.54 33.45 12.68
C GLY A 561 37.46 32.79 13.70
N GLN A 562 37.18 31.54 14.11
CA GLN A 562 38.16 30.57 14.67
C GLN A 562 37.54 29.20 14.95
N SER A 563 38.20 28.12 14.48
CA SER A 563 37.92 26.74 14.88
C SER A 563 38.45 26.46 16.30
N PRO A 564 37.99 25.36 16.92
CA PRO A 564 39.00 24.34 17.27
C PRO A 564 38.63 22.94 16.75
N SER A 565 39.64 22.12 16.55
CA SER A 565 39.53 20.73 16.10
C SER A 565 39.10 19.79 17.23
N SER A 566 38.26 18.80 16.92
CA SER A 566 38.16 17.56 17.70
C SER A 566 38.28 16.34 16.79
N THR A 567 39.19 15.44 17.16
CA THR A 567 39.62 14.29 16.38
C THR A 567 38.56 13.19 16.44
N TYR A 568 37.98 12.80 15.30
CA TYR A 568 37.16 11.58 15.23
C TYR A 568 38.06 10.33 15.31
N HIS A 569 37.79 9.46 16.30
CA HIS A 569 38.32 8.10 16.32
C HIS A 569 37.31 7.16 15.67
N ASN A 570 37.70 6.51 14.58
CA ASN A 570 36.93 5.43 13.97
C ASN A 570 36.97 4.19 14.86
N HIS A 571 35.84 3.81 15.46
CA HIS A 571 35.62 2.44 15.92
C HIS A 571 34.78 1.68 14.90
N HIS A 572 35.43 0.72 14.21
CA HIS A 572 34.72 -0.33 13.51
C HIS A 572 33.89 -1.15 14.51
N HIS A 573 32.57 -1.18 14.34
CA HIS A 573 31.71 -2.15 15.01
C HIS A 573 30.85 -2.88 13.98
N THR A 574 31.28 -4.08 13.62
CA THR A 574 30.44 -5.07 12.92
C THR A 574 29.41 -5.63 13.90
N HIS A 575 28.13 -5.31 13.72
CA HIS A 575 27.05 -5.95 14.48
C HIS A 575 26.02 -6.61 13.55
N SER A 576 26.15 -7.93 13.43
CA SER A 576 25.04 -8.80 13.04
C SER A 576 24.14 -8.97 14.27
N HIS A 577 22.92 -8.44 14.23
CA HIS A 577 21.90 -8.77 15.23
C HIS A 577 20.65 -9.38 14.58
N ARG A 578 20.49 -10.69 14.81
CA ARG A 578 19.18 -11.35 14.76
C ARG A 578 18.27 -10.72 15.82
N ALA A 579 17.24 -10.00 15.40
CA ALA A 579 16.14 -9.64 16.28
C ALA A 579 15.20 -10.86 16.43
N ARG A 580 15.14 -11.44 17.63
CA ARG A 580 13.99 -12.27 18.02
C ARG A 580 12.87 -11.33 18.47
N VAL A 581 11.85 -11.16 17.66
CA VAL A 581 10.59 -10.55 18.11
C VAL A 581 9.89 -11.56 19.00
N GLY A 582 9.85 -11.29 20.30
CA GLY A 582 9.07 -12.09 21.25
C GLY A 582 7.68 -11.48 21.40
N ILE A 583 6.65 -12.18 20.94
CA ILE A 583 5.25 -11.79 21.18
C ILE A 583 4.98 -11.98 22.68
N GLN A 584 4.71 -10.89 23.39
CA GLN A 584 4.41 -10.91 24.81
C GLN A 584 2.92 -11.19 25.01
N GLY A 585 2.60 -12.30 25.70
CA GLY A 585 1.21 -12.75 25.86
C GLY A 585 0.35 -11.81 26.72
N TYR A 586 -0.92 -11.67 26.34
CA TYR A 586 -1.93 -10.92 27.07
C TYR A 586 -2.14 -11.48 28.50
N PRO A 587 -2.25 -10.62 29.53
CA PRO A 587 -2.69 -11.04 30.86
C PRO A 587 -4.22 -11.16 30.89
N THR A 588 -4.73 -12.31 31.37
CA THR A 588 -6.16 -12.51 31.63
C THR A 588 -6.63 -11.68 32.83
N ALA A 589 -7.63 -10.83 32.62
CA ALA A 589 -8.35 -10.21 33.73
C ALA A 589 -9.24 -11.25 34.43
N VAL A 590 -9.05 -11.45 35.73
CA VAL A 590 -9.97 -12.21 36.59
C VAL A 590 -10.46 -11.29 37.71
N THR A 591 -11.75 -11.38 37.97
CA THR A 591 -12.53 -10.56 38.90
C THR A 591 -12.11 -10.66 40.37
N ALA A 592 -12.43 -9.58 41.11
CA ALA A 592 -12.36 -9.35 42.57
C ALA A 592 -11.06 -8.74 43.10
#